data_AF-W2QDA1-F1
#
_entry.id   AF-W2QDA1-F1
#
_cell.length_a   1.000
_cell.length_b   1.000
_cell.length_c   1.000
_cell.angle_alpha   90.00
_cell.angle_beta   90.00
_cell.angle_gamma   90.00
#
_symmetry.space_group_name_H-M   'P 1'
#
loop_
_entity.id
_entity.type
_entity.pdbx_description
1 polymer ?
#
loop_
_entity_poly.entity_id
_entity_poly.type
_entity_poly.pdbx_seq_one_letter_code
_entity_poly.pdbx_strand_id
1 'polypeptide(L)'
;MKVSALVSPSTTNPGLDTAQPDLSTTSSADESARLMLRKRSESVMTEESSSASPRLEPKTTPSLTDKQAIRREQCRANQARYRNKQLNRRRELQQQNQRLEEEIQGLKVKRRSIRFERRTNQSPWTIIGEVFRLLEDGFRSPWRLASMEEMMKHTETRRTLEFLQKSFVHDVAMGELRGINALMDQWRRYSLYFEEPHLELKRVEAVTAGVVSAVATLSLTINEFTVRCVFPHLKVPKGGRGKVSVLDKKLIGERLDCNCTVTFLFDEANGRIIRLQPNINLVSPMLQLFGRLVDVSVVLGQALLTSECAAGDLPGRPRRERD
;
A
#
# COMPACT_ATOMS: atom_id res chain seq x y z
N MET A 1 -38.94 49.87 9.82
CA MET A 1 -40.03 48.85 9.80
C MET A 1 -39.46 47.61 10.49
N LYS A 2 -40.01 47.07 11.59
CA LYS A 2 -41.30 46.32 11.71
C LYS A 2 -41.35 45.12 10.72
N VAL A 3 -41.66 43.88 11.12
CA VAL A 3 -42.04 43.34 12.45
C VAL A 3 -41.95 41.79 12.51
N SER A 4 -41.76 41.26 13.74
CA SER A 4 -42.09 39.91 14.27
C SER A 4 -41.50 38.58 13.75
N ALA A 5 -41.32 37.69 14.72
CA ALA A 5 -41.07 36.25 14.62
C ALA A 5 -42.37 35.43 14.57
N LEU A 6 -42.26 34.10 14.35
CA LEU A 6 -43.15 33.00 14.82
C LEU A 6 -42.33 31.69 14.67
N VAL A 7 -41.93 31.02 15.76
CA VAL A 7 -42.63 29.92 16.47
C VAL A 7 -42.42 28.54 15.84
N SER A 8 -41.75 27.65 16.60
CA SER A 8 -41.74 26.19 16.43
C SER A 8 -42.96 25.55 17.09
N PRO A 9 -43.29 24.31 16.74
CA PRO A 9 -43.59 23.35 17.80
C PRO A 9 -42.86 22.00 17.64
N SER A 10 -42.74 21.31 18.77
CA SER A 10 -42.11 20.00 18.96
C SER A 10 -43.15 18.85 18.90
N THR A 11 -42.78 17.66 19.38
CA THR A 11 -43.51 16.36 19.36
C THR A 11 -43.34 15.57 18.04
N THR A 12 -43.17 14.24 18.00
CA THR A 12 -43.39 13.18 19.02
C THR A 12 -42.39 12.02 18.83
N ASN A 13 -41.91 11.42 19.92
CA ASN A 13 -41.29 10.07 19.94
C ASN A 13 -42.32 9.06 20.45
N PRO A 14 -42.45 7.88 19.81
CA PRO A 14 -42.11 6.62 20.49
C PRO A 14 -41.34 5.68 19.54
N GLY A 15 -40.68 4.61 19.99
CA GLY A 15 -40.57 4.00 21.32
C GLY A 15 -40.40 2.48 21.14
N LEU A 16 -39.55 1.85 21.97
CA LEU A 16 -39.33 0.39 22.10
C LEU A 16 -39.11 -0.42 20.79
N ASP A 17 -37.96 -1.09 20.69
CA ASP A 17 -37.98 -2.45 21.22
C ASP A 17 -36.63 -2.92 21.77
N THR A 18 -36.70 -3.72 22.83
CA THR A 18 -35.58 -4.29 23.58
C THR A 18 -35.48 -5.78 23.30
N ALA A 19 -34.35 -6.24 22.75
CA ALA A 19 -34.09 -7.66 22.60
C ALA A 19 -32.61 -7.99 22.91
N GLN A 20 -32.34 -8.31 24.18
CA GLN A 20 -31.33 -9.33 24.48
C GLN A 20 -31.86 -10.70 24.04
N PRO A 21 -30.97 -11.64 23.70
CA PRO A 21 -31.14 -13.02 24.09
C PRO A 21 -30.08 -13.45 25.11
N ASP A 22 -30.52 -14.26 26.06
CA ASP A 22 -29.71 -14.86 27.10
C ASP A 22 -28.79 -15.99 26.60
N LEU A 23 -27.81 -16.25 27.46
CA LEU A 23 -27.05 -17.48 27.70
C LEU A 23 -27.24 -18.73 26.79
N SER A 24 -26.05 -19.28 26.48
CA SER A 24 -25.65 -20.70 26.58
C SER A 24 -25.81 -21.64 25.37
N THR A 25 -25.08 -22.77 25.47
CA THR A 25 -24.87 -23.85 24.48
C THR A 25 -24.11 -23.44 23.19
N THR A 26 -23.04 -24.11 22.73
CA THR A 26 -22.36 -25.36 23.17
C THR A 26 -20.83 -25.25 23.13
N SER A 27 -20.16 -25.82 24.14
CA SER A 27 -18.78 -26.29 23.99
C SER A 27 -18.79 -27.58 23.15
N SER A 28 -18.03 -27.62 22.06
CA SER A 28 -17.98 -28.76 21.12
C SER A 28 -16.58 -29.34 20.93
N ALA A 29 -15.67 -29.10 21.90
CA ALA A 29 -14.26 -29.51 21.80
C ALA A 29 -13.77 -30.39 22.97
N ASP A 30 -14.54 -30.52 24.06
CA ASP A 30 -14.07 -31.15 25.32
C ASP A 30 -14.78 -32.48 25.66
N GLU A 31 -15.76 -32.92 24.84
CA GLU A 31 -16.57 -34.11 25.14
C GLU A 31 -15.94 -35.43 24.66
N SER A 32 -15.09 -35.41 23.61
CA SER A 32 -14.38 -36.61 23.13
C SER A 32 -13.28 -37.11 24.07
N ALA A 33 -12.84 -36.30 25.06
CA ALA A 33 -11.74 -36.67 25.96
C ALA A 33 -12.19 -37.56 27.14
N ARG A 34 -13.49 -37.58 27.50
CA ARG A 34 -13.98 -38.27 28.71
C ARG A 34 -14.44 -39.72 28.50
N LEU A 35 -14.55 -40.20 27.25
CA LEU A 35 -15.07 -41.53 26.94
C LEU A 35 -14.03 -42.69 26.97
N MET A 36 -12.79 -42.44 27.38
CA MET A 36 -11.69 -43.43 27.33
C MET A 36 -11.10 -43.84 28.69
N LEU A 37 -11.66 -43.38 29.83
CA LEU A 37 -11.03 -43.56 31.15
C LEU A 37 -11.89 -44.29 32.21
N ARG A 38 -12.95 -45.02 31.80
CA ARG A 38 -13.80 -45.77 32.75
C ARG A 38 -14.33 -47.11 32.25
N LYS A 39 -13.43 -48.06 31.96
CA LYS A 39 -13.72 -49.51 31.99
C LYS A 39 -12.56 -50.29 32.63
N ARG A 40 -12.91 -51.30 33.44
CA ARG A 40 -12.05 -52.17 34.27
C ARG A 40 -11.83 -51.63 35.69
N SER A 41 -12.85 -51.60 36.56
CA SER A 41 -13.63 -52.74 37.14
C SER A 41 -12.83 -53.53 38.18
N GLU A 42 -13.27 -53.42 39.43
CA GLU A 42 -12.84 -54.17 40.60
C GLU A 42 -13.53 -55.55 40.65
N SER A 43 -12.84 -56.54 41.22
CA SER A 43 -13.41 -57.79 41.76
C SER A 43 -12.32 -58.39 42.67
N VAL A 44 -12.39 -58.20 43.99
CA VAL A 44 -13.12 -59.05 44.96
C VAL A 44 -12.59 -60.48 45.00
N MET A 45 -12.14 -60.88 46.20
CA MET A 45 -11.59 -62.18 46.53
C MET A 45 -12.70 -63.14 46.96
N THR A 46 -12.62 -64.41 46.53
CA THR A 46 -13.17 -65.57 47.25
C THR A 46 -12.41 -66.82 46.80
N GLU A 47 -12.08 -67.69 47.75
CA GLU A 47 -11.36 -68.95 47.50
C GLU A 47 -12.32 -70.06 47.08
N GLU A 48 -11.89 -70.98 46.22
CA GLU A 48 -12.11 -72.41 46.47
C GLU A 48 -11.13 -73.30 45.67
N SER A 49 -11.04 -74.56 46.11
CA SER A 49 -9.99 -75.53 45.77
C SER A 49 -10.14 -76.17 44.38
N SER A 50 -9.03 -76.40 43.66
CA SER A 50 -8.64 -77.75 43.20
C SER A 50 -7.32 -77.78 42.40
N SER A 51 -6.63 -78.90 42.51
CA SER A 51 -5.35 -79.32 41.91
C SER A 51 -5.11 -79.00 40.42
N ALA A 52 -3.91 -78.50 40.11
CA ALA A 52 -2.93 -79.16 39.21
C ALA A 52 -1.68 -78.27 39.06
N SER A 53 -0.49 -78.78 39.41
CA SER A 53 0.77 -78.03 39.31
C SER A 53 1.21 -77.81 37.86
N PRO A 54 1.32 -76.56 37.37
CA PRO A 54 2.10 -76.26 36.18
C PRO A 54 3.57 -76.18 36.59
N ARG A 55 4.33 -77.19 36.13
CA ARG A 55 5.79 -77.26 36.02
C ARG A 55 6.49 -75.90 36.16
N LEU A 56 7.38 -75.77 37.15
CA LEU A 56 8.30 -74.64 37.29
C LEU A 56 9.30 -74.64 36.13
N GLU A 57 8.94 -73.99 35.02
CA GLU A 57 9.93 -73.60 34.01
C GLU A 57 10.94 -72.62 34.66
N PRO A 58 12.24 -72.74 34.37
CA PRO A 58 13.24 -71.87 34.97
C PRO A 58 12.94 -70.41 34.59
N LYS A 59 12.90 -69.52 35.58
CA LYS A 59 12.99 -68.07 35.30
C LYS A 59 14.37 -67.77 34.76
N THR A 60 14.56 -67.94 33.45
CA THR A 60 15.77 -67.56 32.73
C THR A 60 15.96 -66.06 32.91
N THR A 61 16.83 -65.69 33.85
CA THR A 61 17.23 -64.30 34.06
C THR A 61 17.84 -63.83 32.75
N PRO A 62 17.26 -62.83 32.06
CA PRO A 62 17.68 -62.51 30.70
C PRO A 62 19.17 -62.14 30.71
N SER A 63 19.91 -62.67 29.73
CA SER A 63 21.35 -62.55 29.69
C SER A 63 21.76 -61.06 29.65
N LEU A 64 23.00 -60.76 30.02
CA LEU A 64 23.51 -59.38 29.95
C LEU A 64 23.36 -58.81 28.52
N THR A 65 23.51 -59.66 27.51
CA THR A 65 23.26 -59.39 26.09
C THR A 65 21.79 -59.07 25.79
N ASP A 66 20.82 -59.83 26.30
CA ASP A 66 19.39 -59.57 26.07
C ASP A 66 18.95 -58.26 26.73
N LYS A 67 19.42 -58.01 27.96
CA LYS A 67 19.18 -56.75 28.68
C LYS A 67 19.77 -55.56 27.94
N GLN A 68 20.94 -55.71 27.31
CA GLN A 68 21.51 -54.67 26.44
C GLN A 68 20.71 -54.48 25.15
N ALA A 69 20.22 -55.55 24.51
CA ALA A 69 19.39 -55.47 23.32
C ALA A 69 18.08 -54.72 23.59
N ILE A 70 17.37 -55.07 24.66
CA ILE A 70 16.15 -54.38 25.11
C ILE A 70 16.42 -52.89 25.38
N ARG A 71 17.53 -52.56 26.06
CA ARG A 71 17.89 -51.17 26.37
C ARG A 71 18.24 -50.36 25.11
N ARG A 72 18.87 -50.99 24.11
CA ARG A 72 19.11 -50.38 22.78
C ARG A 72 17.79 -50.11 22.04
N GLU A 73 16.85 -51.05 22.09
CA GLU A 73 15.52 -50.88 21.50
C GLU A 73 14.73 -49.74 22.14
N GLN A 74 14.74 -49.67 23.48
CA GLN A 74 14.13 -48.56 24.23
C GLN A 74 14.77 -47.21 23.90
N CYS A 75 16.10 -47.14 23.76
CA CYS A 75 16.79 -45.93 23.31
C CYS A 75 16.41 -45.54 21.87
N ARG A 76 16.30 -46.49 20.94
CA ARG A 76 15.79 -46.23 19.58
C ARG A 76 14.37 -45.66 19.62
N ALA A 77 13.47 -46.30 20.37
CA ALA A 77 12.08 -45.87 20.51
C ALA A 77 11.95 -44.48 21.16
N ASN A 78 12.74 -44.15 22.19
CA ASN A 78 12.74 -42.82 22.80
C ASN A 78 13.33 -41.75 21.88
N GLN A 79 14.41 -42.03 21.15
CA GLN A 79 14.93 -41.09 20.15
C GLN A 79 13.92 -40.86 19.03
N ALA A 80 13.21 -41.90 18.56
CA ALA A 80 12.15 -41.77 17.57
C ALA A 80 11.00 -40.89 18.09
N ARG A 81 10.52 -41.12 19.33
CA ARG A 81 9.50 -40.27 19.98
C ARG A 81 9.97 -38.82 20.12
N TYR A 82 11.23 -38.59 20.52
CA TYR A 82 11.79 -37.24 20.65
C TYR A 82 11.85 -36.51 19.30
N ARG A 83 12.37 -37.16 18.25
CA ARG A 83 12.40 -36.62 16.88
C ARG A 83 10.99 -36.32 16.38
N ASN A 84 10.03 -37.22 16.62
CA ASN A 84 8.63 -37.02 16.21
C ASN A 84 7.96 -35.87 16.98
N LYS A 85 8.25 -35.71 18.28
CA LYS A 85 7.80 -34.57 19.10
C LYS A 85 8.37 -33.24 18.60
N GLN A 86 9.65 -33.19 18.20
CA GLN A 86 10.24 -32.01 17.56
C GLN A 86 9.60 -31.70 16.20
N LEU A 87 9.34 -32.72 15.37
CA LEU A 87 8.67 -32.57 14.08
C LEU A 87 7.24 -32.01 14.23
N ASN A 88 6.45 -32.58 15.15
CA ASN A 88 5.11 -32.08 15.44
C ASN A 88 5.14 -30.64 15.96
N ARG A 89 6.03 -30.32 16.91
CA ARG A 89 6.17 -28.94 17.41
C ARG A 89 6.59 -27.95 16.32
N ARG A 90 7.45 -28.36 15.38
CA ARG A 90 7.83 -27.54 14.22
C ARG A 90 6.62 -27.29 13.30
N ARG A 91 5.82 -28.32 13.03
CA ARG A 91 4.60 -28.23 12.22
C ARG A 91 3.54 -27.33 12.87
N GLU A 92 3.32 -27.47 14.18
CA GLU A 92 2.44 -26.60 14.97
C GLU A 92 2.86 -25.12 14.84
N LEU A 93 4.14 -24.82 15.02
CA LEU A 93 4.67 -23.46 14.90
C LEU A 93 4.54 -22.90 13.47
N GLN A 94 4.76 -23.72 12.43
CA GLN A 94 4.55 -23.32 11.04
C GLN A 94 3.07 -22.99 10.77
N GLN A 95 2.14 -23.82 11.25
CA GLN A 95 0.70 -23.54 11.15
C GLN A 95 0.25 -22.34 11.99
N GLN A 96 0.93 -22.04 13.10
CA GLN A 96 0.66 -20.82 13.89
C GLN A 96 1.17 -19.56 13.16
N ASN A 97 2.40 -19.59 12.62
CA ASN A 97 2.92 -18.48 11.83
C ASN A 97 2.05 -18.19 10.61
N GLN A 98 1.67 -19.22 9.85
CA GLN A 98 0.78 -19.05 8.69
C GLN A 98 -0.55 -18.40 9.08
N ARG A 99 -1.21 -18.86 10.15
CA ARG A 99 -2.46 -18.27 10.65
C ARG A 99 -2.29 -16.82 11.10
N LEU A 100 -1.17 -16.49 11.76
CA LEU A 100 -0.86 -15.11 12.16
C LEU A 100 -0.56 -14.21 10.95
N GLU A 101 0.10 -14.73 9.91
CA GLU A 101 0.32 -14.00 8.66
C GLU A 101 -1.01 -13.71 7.93
N GLU A 102 -1.89 -14.72 7.84
CA GLU A 102 -3.25 -14.58 7.29
C GLU A 102 -4.08 -13.56 8.09
N GLU A 103 -4.05 -13.63 9.43
CA GLU A 103 -4.72 -12.66 10.31
C GLU A 103 -4.17 -11.24 10.14
N ILE A 104 -2.84 -11.08 10.08
CA ILE A 104 -2.19 -9.78 9.85
C ILE A 104 -2.61 -9.21 8.49
N GLN A 105 -2.75 -10.03 7.44
CA GLN A 105 -3.25 -9.55 6.15
C GLN A 105 -4.74 -9.17 6.22
N GLY A 106 -5.58 -9.99 6.86
CA GLY A 106 -7.00 -9.68 7.08
C GLY A 106 -7.20 -8.38 7.86
N LEU A 107 -6.45 -8.17 8.95
CA LEU A 107 -6.45 -6.93 9.72
C LEU A 107 -5.91 -5.73 8.92
N LYS A 108 -4.90 -5.91 8.06
CA LYS A 108 -4.42 -4.86 7.14
C LYS A 108 -5.46 -4.49 6.09
N VAL A 109 -6.29 -5.42 5.62
CA VAL A 109 -7.40 -5.14 4.71
C VAL A 109 -8.52 -4.42 5.47
N LYS A 110 -8.97 -4.95 6.61
CA LYS A 110 -10.03 -4.35 7.44
C LYS A 110 -9.68 -2.93 7.92
N ARG A 111 -8.43 -2.69 8.32
CA ARG A 111 -7.93 -1.35 8.69
C ARG A 111 -7.87 -0.41 7.49
N ARG A 112 -7.62 -0.91 6.28
CA ARG A 112 -7.70 -0.10 5.06
C ARG A 112 -9.17 0.27 4.79
N SER A 113 -10.09 -0.69 4.77
CA SER A 113 -11.54 -0.45 4.70
C SER A 113 -11.97 0.69 5.61
N ILE A 114 -11.82 0.53 6.94
CA ILE A 114 -12.33 1.48 7.96
C ILE A 114 -11.67 2.86 7.90
N ARG A 115 -10.41 2.96 7.45
CA ARG A 115 -9.68 4.24 7.37
C ARG A 115 -10.00 5.01 6.09
N PHE A 116 -10.27 4.28 5.02
CA PHE A 116 -11.04 4.75 3.89
C PHE A 116 -12.53 4.54 4.26
N GLU A 117 -13.47 4.40 3.32
CA GLU A 117 -14.94 4.34 3.57
C GLU A 117 -15.54 5.62 4.22
N ARG A 118 -14.93 6.12 5.31
CA ARG A 118 -15.15 7.41 5.95
C ARG A 118 -15.26 8.51 4.91
N ARG A 119 -16.47 9.07 4.82
CA ARG A 119 -16.76 10.23 3.98
C ARG A 119 -15.84 11.39 4.36
N THR A 120 -15.35 12.12 3.36
CA THR A 120 -14.82 13.45 3.61
C THR A 120 -15.95 14.42 3.91
N ASN A 121 -15.70 15.38 4.80
CA ASN A 121 -16.63 16.46 5.10
C ASN A 121 -16.23 17.76 4.36
N GLN A 122 -15.24 17.71 3.47
CA GLN A 122 -14.72 18.87 2.74
C GLN A 122 -15.31 18.94 1.33
N SER A 123 -15.53 20.16 0.83
CA SER A 123 -15.99 20.36 -0.55
C SER A 123 -14.89 19.99 -1.56
N PRO A 124 -15.24 19.58 -2.79
CA PRO A 124 -14.27 19.35 -3.87
C PRO A 124 -13.35 20.53 -4.12
N TRP A 125 -13.88 21.77 -4.07
CA TRP A 125 -13.10 23.01 -4.21
C TRP A 125 -12.09 23.19 -3.08
N THR A 126 -12.48 22.92 -1.83
CA THR A 126 -11.57 22.96 -0.67
C THR A 126 -10.46 21.94 -0.82
N ILE A 127 -10.79 20.72 -1.25
CA ILE A 127 -9.82 19.64 -1.45
C ILE A 127 -8.83 20.03 -2.55
N ILE A 128 -9.32 20.47 -3.71
CA ILE A 128 -8.47 20.85 -4.85
C ILE A 128 -7.57 22.04 -4.51
N GLY A 129 -8.13 23.11 -3.92
CA GLY A 129 -7.34 24.28 -3.51
C GLY A 129 -6.19 23.91 -2.56
N GLU A 130 -6.48 23.04 -1.58
CA GLU A 130 -5.47 22.55 -0.64
C GLU A 130 -4.44 21.61 -1.31
N VAL A 131 -4.84 20.76 -2.26
CA VAL A 131 -3.89 19.96 -3.07
C VAL A 131 -2.92 20.88 -3.82
N PHE A 132 -3.43 21.88 -4.55
CA PHE A 132 -2.57 22.81 -5.30
C PHE A 132 -1.62 23.59 -4.38
N ARG A 133 -2.12 24.05 -3.22
CA ARG A 133 -1.31 24.71 -2.19
C ARG A 133 -0.18 23.80 -1.67
N LEU A 134 -0.48 22.54 -1.37
CA LEU A 134 0.49 21.55 -0.89
C LEU A 134 1.52 21.15 -1.96
N LEU A 135 1.16 21.15 -3.25
CA LEU A 135 2.09 20.96 -4.36
C LEU A 135 3.08 22.13 -4.47
N GLU A 136 2.57 23.36 -4.47
CA GLU A 136 3.38 24.58 -4.54
C GLU A 136 4.35 24.72 -3.35
N ASP A 137 3.88 24.48 -2.12
CA ASP A 137 4.73 24.42 -0.93
C ASP A 137 5.82 23.36 -1.10
N GLY A 138 5.43 22.13 -1.43
CA GLY A 138 6.33 20.98 -1.53
C GLY A 138 7.40 21.15 -2.60
N PHE A 139 7.04 21.74 -3.75
CA PHE A 139 7.96 22.08 -4.84
C PHE A 139 9.08 23.03 -4.42
N ARG A 140 8.81 23.95 -3.50
CA ARG A 140 9.83 24.84 -2.91
C ARG A 140 10.72 24.09 -1.94
N SER A 141 10.12 23.42 -0.95
CA SER A 141 10.77 22.56 0.04
C SER A 141 9.72 21.69 0.75
N PRO A 142 9.95 20.40 1.04
CA PRO A 142 11.22 19.68 0.99
C PRO A 142 11.34 18.67 -0.17
N TRP A 143 10.55 18.78 -1.25
CA TRP A 143 10.48 17.70 -2.26
C TRP A 143 11.62 17.69 -3.29
N ARG A 144 12.61 18.58 -3.14
CA ARG A 144 13.87 18.55 -3.91
C ARG A 144 14.83 17.43 -3.47
N LEU A 145 14.42 16.60 -2.51
CA LEU A 145 15.25 15.52 -1.96
C LEU A 145 15.32 14.30 -2.89
N ALA A 146 16.51 13.68 -2.91
CA ALA A 146 16.83 12.57 -3.80
C ALA A 146 16.05 11.28 -3.49
N SER A 147 15.60 11.09 -2.24
CA SER A 147 14.78 9.95 -1.83
C SER A 147 13.44 10.36 -1.18
N MET A 148 12.43 9.51 -1.36
CA MET A 148 11.16 9.62 -0.62
C MET A 148 11.36 9.40 0.88
N GLU A 149 12.31 8.56 1.29
CA GLU A 149 12.58 8.29 2.71
C GLU A 149 13.05 9.55 3.45
N GLU A 150 13.99 10.31 2.86
CA GLU A 150 14.42 11.59 3.42
C GLU A 150 13.28 12.61 3.41
N MET A 151 12.53 12.69 2.31
CA MET A 151 11.36 13.56 2.19
C MET A 151 10.33 13.32 3.32
N MET A 152 10.11 12.05 3.70
CA MET A 152 9.22 11.65 4.79
C MET A 152 9.75 11.98 6.20
N LYS A 153 11.04 12.33 6.36
CA LYS A 153 11.59 12.81 7.64
C LYS A 153 11.08 14.20 8.00
N HIS A 154 10.67 15.01 7.03
CA HIS A 154 10.08 16.34 7.28
C HIS A 154 8.65 16.25 7.82
N THR A 155 8.29 17.10 8.77
CA THR A 155 6.94 17.04 9.40
C THR A 155 5.84 17.53 8.45
N GLU A 156 6.22 18.42 7.55
CA GLU A 156 5.43 19.05 6.49
C GLU A 156 4.96 17.96 5.51
N THR A 157 5.88 17.15 4.98
CA THR A 157 5.56 16.00 4.11
C THR A 157 4.60 15.02 4.77
N ARG A 158 4.75 14.76 6.09
CA ARG A 158 3.84 13.87 6.82
C ARG A 158 2.43 14.47 6.93
N ARG A 159 2.31 15.78 7.20
CA ARG A 159 1.02 16.49 7.17
C ARG A 159 0.39 16.44 5.78
N THR A 160 1.17 16.63 4.71
CA THR A 160 0.70 16.47 3.33
C THR A 160 0.17 15.05 3.08
N LEU A 161 0.92 14.02 3.46
CA LEU A 161 0.47 12.62 3.34
C LEU A 161 -0.82 12.36 4.13
N GLU A 162 -0.95 12.89 5.35
CA GLU A 162 -2.18 12.76 6.14
C GLU A 162 -3.39 13.45 5.50
N PHE A 163 -3.19 14.61 4.87
CA PHE A 163 -4.25 15.28 4.11
C PHE A 163 -4.65 14.46 2.88
N LEU A 164 -3.67 14.03 2.08
CA LEU A 164 -3.93 13.19 0.89
C LEU A 164 -4.66 11.89 1.28
N GLN A 165 -4.30 11.25 2.39
CA GLN A 165 -4.97 10.05 2.90
C GLN A 165 -6.42 10.28 3.38
N LYS A 166 -6.83 11.52 3.64
CA LYS A 166 -8.23 11.90 3.93
C LYS A 166 -9.00 12.27 2.66
N SER A 167 -8.32 12.88 1.69
CA SER A 167 -8.92 13.45 0.48
C SER A 167 -8.92 12.53 -0.75
N PHE A 168 -8.09 11.49 -0.76
CA PHE A 168 -7.92 10.54 -1.86
C PHE A 168 -8.28 9.13 -1.39
N VAL A 169 -8.62 8.24 -2.33
CA VAL A 169 -8.67 6.80 -2.06
C VAL A 169 -7.27 6.17 -2.05
N HIS A 170 -7.15 4.94 -1.55
CA HIS A 170 -5.85 4.28 -1.37
C HIS A 170 -5.11 3.99 -2.68
N ASP A 171 -5.86 3.59 -3.71
CA ASP A 171 -5.38 3.13 -5.01
C ASP A 171 -5.50 4.19 -6.13
N VAL A 172 -5.78 5.44 -5.74
CA VAL A 172 -6.04 6.59 -6.61
C VAL A 172 -5.18 6.59 -7.88
N ALA A 173 -5.83 6.72 -9.03
CA ALA A 173 -5.18 6.59 -10.32
C ALA A 173 -4.69 7.93 -10.89
N MET A 174 -3.52 7.90 -11.55
CA MET A 174 -3.04 8.94 -12.45
C MET A 174 -2.32 8.26 -13.63
N GLY A 175 -3.03 8.05 -14.74
CA GLY A 175 -2.58 7.14 -15.79
C GLY A 175 -2.35 5.73 -15.25
N GLU A 176 -1.15 5.20 -15.46
CA GLU A 176 -0.72 3.91 -14.91
C GLU A 176 -0.27 3.95 -13.44
N LEU A 177 -0.05 5.15 -12.88
CA LEU A 177 0.32 5.27 -11.46
C LEU A 177 -0.89 4.93 -10.57
N ARG A 178 -0.61 4.24 -9.46
CA ARG A 178 -1.62 3.80 -8.47
C ARG A 178 -1.20 4.17 -7.06
N GLY A 179 -2.09 4.87 -6.37
CA GLY A 179 -2.00 5.18 -4.96
C GLY A 179 -1.12 6.37 -4.59
N ILE A 180 -1.38 6.90 -3.40
CA ILE A 180 -0.90 8.21 -2.94
C ILE A 180 0.64 8.32 -2.96
N ASN A 181 1.36 7.26 -2.59
CA ASN A 181 2.82 7.28 -2.59
C ASN A 181 3.40 7.43 -4.02
N ALA A 182 2.78 6.80 -5.03
CA ALA A 182 3.23 6.93 -6.42
C ALA A 182 3.02 8.37 -6.95
N LEU A 183 1.90 9.01 -6.57
CA LEU A 183 1.66 10.42 -6.85
C LEU A 183 2.72 11.33 -6.21
N MET A 184 3.01 11.12 -4.92
CA MET A 184 4.02 11.89 -4.20
C MET A 184 5.42 11.71 -4.78
N ASP A 185 5.81 10.52 -5.24
CA ASP A 185 7.09 10.35 -5.94
C ASP A 185 7.11 11.10 -7.28
N GLN A 186 6.01 11.09 -8.03
CA GLN A 186 5.92 11.82 -9.29
C GLN A 186 6.01 13.34 -9.07
N TRP A 187 5.36 13.89 -8.05
CA TRP A 187 5.47 15.32 -7.71
C TRP A 187 6.86 15.68 -7.19
N ARG A 188 7.50 14.78 -6.42
CA ARG A 188 8.92 14.89 -6.03
C ARG A 188 9.85 14.93 -7.25
N ARG A 189 9.62 14.10 -8.27
CA ARG A 189 10.37 14.16 -9.54
C ARG A 189 10.22 15.50 -10.23
N TYR A 190 9.03 16.12 -10.25
CA TYR A 190 8.89 17.48 -10.78
C TYR A 190 9.75 18.51 -10.02
N SER A 191 9.74 18.46 -8.68
CA SER A 191 10.57 19.32 -7.82
C SER A 191 12.09 19.11 -7.99
N LEU A 192 12.51 17.90 -8.34
CA LEU A 192 13.90 17.49 -8.52
C LEU A 192 14.42 17.66 -9.96
N TYR A 193 13.58 17.41 -10.97
CA TYR A 193 13.99 17.38 -12.38
C TYR A 193 13.99 18.76 -13.01
N PHE A 194 13.12 19.65 -12.55
CA PHE A 194 12.99 21.01 -13.04
C PHE A 194 13.48 22.01 -12.01
N GLU A 195 14.05 23.10 -12.49
CA GLU A 195 14.47 24.23 -11.68
C GLU A 195 13.28 25.17 -11.45
N GLU A 196 13.17 25.69 -10.22
CA GLU A 196 12.11 26.61 -9.79
C GLU A 196 10.68 26.30 -10.32
N PRO A 197 10.15 25.06 -10.16
CA PRO A 197 8.77 24.76 -10.51
C PRO A 197 7.82 25.54 -9.60
N HIS A 198 6.84 26.19 -10.23
CA HIS A 198 5.81 27.00 -9.60
C HIS A 198 4.45 26.63 -10.20
N LEU A 199 3.45 26.35 -9.36
CA LEU A 199 2.13 25.91 -9.76
C LEU A 199 1.05 26.85 -9.22
N GLU A 200 0.48 27.67 -10.11
CA GLU A 200 -0.52 28.68 -9.74
C GLU A 200 -1.93 28.24 -10.16
N LEU A 201 -2.79 27.96 -9.18
CA LEU A 201 -4.20 27.63 -9.42
C LEU A 201 -4.99 28.89 -9.82
N LYS A 202 -5.53 28.92 -11.05
CA LYS A 202 -6.29 30.06 -11.58
C LYS A 202 -7.78 29.95 -11.28
N ARG A 203 -8.37 28.76 -11.44
CA ARG A 203 -9.79 28.49 -11.12
C ARG A 203 -10.08 27.00 -10.94
N VAL A 204 -11.22 26.71 -10.32
CA VAL A 204 -11.78 25.35 -10.17
C VAL A 204 -13.23 25.36 -10.65
N GLU A 205 -13.54 24.52 -11.62
CA GLU A 205 -14.81 24.48 -12.35
C GLU A 205 -15.45 23.08 -12.26
N ALA A 206 -16.75 23.00 -11.97
CA ALA A 206 -17.47 21.72 -12.05
C ALA A 206 -17.75 21.39 -13.52
N VAL A 207 -17.39 20.18 -13.95
CA VAL A 207 -17.60 19.70 -15.33
C VAL A 207 -18.91 18.93 -15.43
N THR A 208 -19.14 18.02 -14.47
CA THR A 208 -20.38 17.26 -14.29
C THR A 208 -20.43 16.68 -12.86
N ALA A 209 -21.47 15.94 -12.51
CA ALA A 209 -21.54 15.22 -11.23
C ALA A 209 -20.28 14.35 -11.03
N GLY A 210 -19.67 14.43 -9.85
CA GLY A 210 -18.43 13.73 -9.51
C GLY A 210 -17.16 14.21 -10.24
N VAL A 211 -17.22 15.14 -11.20
CA VAL A 211 -16.06 15.57 -12.00
C VAL A 211 -15.80 17.07 -11.90
N VAL A 212 -14.61 17.43 -11.43
CA VAL A 212 -14.18 18.81 -11.24
C VAL A 212 -12.84 19.06 -11.94
N SER A 213 -12.75 20.12 -12.73
CA SER A 213 -11.55 20.57 -13.42
C SER A 213 -10.87 21.68 -12.63
N ALA A 214 -9.55 21.65 -12.55
CA ALA A 214 -8.73 22.73 -12.02
C ALA A 214 -7.84 23.27 -13.14
N VAL A 215 -7.92 24.56 -13.43
CA VAL A 215 -7.11 25.22 -14.45
C VAL A 215 -6.05 26.07 -13.78
N ALA A 216 -4.81 25.87 -14.21
CA ALA A 216 -3.62 26.40 -13.55
C ALA A 216 -2.52 26.76 -14.57
N THR A 217 -1.49 27.43 -14.09
CA THR A 217 -0.24 27.66 -14.81
C THR A 217 0.88 26.94 -14.07
N LEU A 218 1.61 26.07 -14.78
CA LEU A 218 2.84 25.44 -14.30
C LEU A 218 4.02 26.13 -14.99
N SER A 219 4.76 26.94 -14.24
CA SER A 219 6.01 27.54 -14.70
C SER A 219 7.18 26.69 -14.22
N LEU A 220 8.11 26.36 -15.11
CA LEU A 220 9.30 25.57 -14.77
C LEU A 220 10.51 25.99 -15.60
N THR A 221 11.70 25.90 -15.04
CA THR A 221 12.97 26.18 -15.74
C THR A 221 13.65 24.86 -16.10
N ILE A 222 14.06 24.71 -17.35
CA ILE A 222 14.77 23.53 -17.85
C ILE A 222 16.27 23.71 -17.61
N ASN A 223 16.90 22.77 -16.91
CA ASN A 223 18.34 22.76 -16.70
C ASN A 223 19.00 21.50 -17.30
N GLU A 224 20.32 21.35 -17.13
CA GLU A 224 21.02 20.19 -17.65
C GLU A 224 20.49 18.86 -17.09
N PHE A 225 20.05 18.85 -15.84
CA PHE A 225 19.51 17.65 -15.19
C PHE A 225 18.13 17.30 -15.76
N THR A 226 17.28 18.30 -16.03
CA THR A 226 16.04 18.12 -16.80
C THR A 226 16.32 17.45 -18.14
N VAL A 227 17.28 17.96 -18.93
CA VAL A 227 17.59 17.38 -20.25
C VAL A 227 18.11 15.95 -20.13
N ARG A 228 18.92 15.63 -19.11
CA ARG A 228 19.41 14.26 -18.87
C ARG A 228 18.30 13.27 -18.49
N CYS A 229 17.29 13.71 -17.74
CA CYS A 229 16.22 12.83 -17.23
C CYS A 229 14.98 12.77 -18.14
N VAL A 230 14.66 13.88 -18.81
CA VAL A 230 13.41 14.07 -19.56
C VAL A 230 13.63 14.06 -21.08
N PHE A 231 14.77 14.57 -21.56
CA PHE A 231 15.08 14.67 -22.99
C PHE A 231 16.43 14.01 -23.38
N PRO A 232 16.75 12.78 -22.89
CA PRO A 232 18.09 12.19 -23.03
C PRO A 232 18.49 11.98 -24.50
N HIS A 233 17.53 11.78 -25.39
CA HIS A 233 17.74 11.62 -26.83
C HIS A 233 18.39 12.85 -27.50
N LEU A 234 18.26 14.05 -26.91
CA LEU A 234 18.89 15.28 -27.41
C LEU A 234 20.41 15.31 -27.15
N LYS A 235 20.87 14.59 -26.13
CA LYS A 235 22.31 14.45 -25.79
C LYS A 235 23.01 13.39 -26.63
N VAL A 236 22.29 12.47 -27.27
CA VAL A 236 22.88 11.39 -28.08
C VAL A 236 23.32 11.92 -29.45
N PRO A 237 24.61 11.88 -29.81
CA PRO A 237 25.06 12.29 -31.14
C PRO A 237 24.59 11.29 -32.20
N LYS A 238 23.66 11.72 -33.07
CA LYS A 238 23.17 10.87 -34.17
C LYS A 238 24.20 10.80 -35.31
N GLY A 239 24.92 9.69 -35.37
CA GLY A 239 25.66 9.22 -36.56
C GLY A 239 26.95 9.95 -36.92
N GLY A 240 28.10 9.31 -36.68
CA GLY A 240 29.36 9.50 -37.42
C GLY A 240 30.15 10.82 -37.24
N ARG A 241 29.49 11.96 -36.99
CA ARG A 241 30.16 13.25 -36.73
C ARG A 241 29.44 13.96 -35.59
N GLY A 242 30.06 13.96 -34.40
CA GLY A 242 29.46 14.36 -33.13
C GLY A 242 29.02 15.82 -33.04
N LYS A 243 27.83 16.12 -33.55
CA LYS A 243 27.04 17.29 -33.15
C LYS A 243 25.93 16.84 -32.19
N VAL A 244 26.03 17.29 -30.96
CA VAL A 244 24.89 17.30 -30.01
C VAL A 244 23.76 18.13 -30.63
N SER A 245 22.51 17.75 -30.41
CA SER A 245 21.36 18.46 -30.98
C SER A 245 21.33 19.91 -30.51
N VAL A 246 21.38 20.90 -31.41
CA VAL A 246 21.34 22.34 -31.06
C VAL A 246 20.11 22.70 -30.20
N LEU A 247 19.06 21.88 -30.26
CA LEU A 247 17.86 21.99 -29.43
C LEU A 247 18.16 21.81 -27.93
N ASP A 248 19.19 21.07 -27.53
CA ASP A 248 19.53 20.87 -26.11
C ASP A 248 20.05 22.17 -25.47
N LYS A 249 20.97 22.86 -26.15
CA LYS A 249 21.50 24.18 -25.75
C LYS A 249 20.44 25.27 -25.78
N LYS A 250 19.42 25.14 -26.64
CA LYS A 250 18.27 26.05 -26.68
C LYS A 250 17.27 25.80 -25.56
N LEU A 251 17.28 24.64 -24.91
CA LEU A 251 16.36 24.33 -23.81
C LEU A 251 16.96 24.68 -22.44
N ILE A 252 18.27 24.52 -22.27
CA ILE A 252 18.93 24.74 -20.97
C ILE A 252 18.92 26.24 -20.64
N GLY A 253 18.36 26.58 -19.47
CA GLY A 253 18.19 27.95 -18.98
C GLY A 253 16.81 28.55 -19.28
N GLU A 254 16.02 27.93 -20.15
CA GLU A 254 14.71 28.47 -20.55
C GLU A 254 13.63 28.17 -19.52
N ARG A 255 12.80 29.18 -19.24
CA ARG A 255 11.61 29.07 -18.42
C ARG A 255 10.38 28.87 -19.31
N LEU A 256 9.68 27.74 -19.12
CA LEU A 256 8.45 27.43 -19.82
C LEU A 256 7.25 27.69 -18.92
N ASP A 257 6.39 28.62 -19.32
CA ASP A 257 5.08 28.85 -18.70
C ASP A 257 4.03 27.98 -19.40
N CYS A 258 3.65 26.89 -18.75
CA CYS A 258 2.77 25.87 -19.32
C CYS A 258 1.36 26.03 -18.75
N ASN A 259 0.37 26.33 -19.60
CA ASN A 259 -1.03 26.19 -19.21
C ASN A 259 -1.33 24.71 -18.93
N CYS A 260 -1.92 24.42 -17.78
CA CYS A 260 -2.27 23.06 -17.38
C CYS A 260 -3.71 22.97 -16.87
N THR A 261 -4.29 21.79 -17.01
CA THR A 261 -5.62 21.45 -16.51
C THR A 261 -5.53 20.10 -15.82
N VAL A 262 -6.10 19.98 -14.62
CA VAL A 262 -6.14 18.73 -13.88
C VAL A 262 -7.60 18.38 -13.61
N THR A 263 -8.08 17.31 -14.24
CA THR A 263 -9.43 16.80 -14.03
C THR A 263 -9.42 15.80 -12.89
N PHE A 264 -10.24 16.04 -11.87
CA PHE A 264 -10.42 15.18 -10.70
C PHE A 264 -11.76 14.47 -10.78
N LEU A 265 -11.74 13.15 -10.60
CA LEU A 265 -12.92 12.31 -10.44
C LEU A 265 -13.06 11.95 -8.95
N PHE A 266 -14.21 12.27 -8.39
CA PHE A 266 -14.57 12.02 -7.00
C PHE A 266 -15.52 10.82 -6.89
N ASP A 267 -15.35 10.02 -5.86
CA ASP A 267 -16.29 8.98 -5.42
C ASP A 267 -17.51 9.65 -4.79
N GLU A 268 -18.71 9.46 -5.36
CA GLU A 268 -19.95 10.03 -4.83
C GLU A 268 -20.32 9.47 -3.43
N ALA A 269 -19.92 8.24 -3.11
CA ALA A 269 -20.28 7.58 -1.87
C ALA A 269 -19.49 8.10 -0.65
N ASN A 270 -18.26 8.60 -0.86
CA ASN A 270 -17.40 9.10 0.21
C ASN A 270 -16.69 10.45 -0.06
N GLY A 271 -16.91 11.07 -1.21
CA GLY A 271 -16.45 12.41 -1.57
C GLY A 271 -14.94 12.55 -1.82
N ARG A 272 -14.19 11.44 -1.99
CA ARG A 272 -12.73 11.47 -2.15
C ARG A 272 -12.30 11.24 -3.60
N ILE A 273 -11.11 11.73 -3.95
CA ILE A 273 -10.55 11.61 -5.30
C ILE A 273 -10.18 10.14 -5.57
N ILE A 274 -10.77 9.57 -6.64
CA ILE A 274 -10.47 8.23 -7.16
C ILE A 274 -9.53 8.27 -8.37
N ARG A 275 -9.52 9.36 -9.13
CA ARG A 275 -8.60 9.56 -10.24
C ARG A 275 -8.30 11.05 -10.44
N LEU A 276 -7.07 11.36 -10.82
CA LEU A 276 -6.69 12.63 -11.41
C LEU A 276 -6.11 12.42 -12.80
N GLN A 277 -6.37 13.36 -13.69
CA GLN A 277 -5.88 13.37 -15.06
C GLN A 277 -5.30 14.75 -15.36
N PRO A 278 -3.98 14.95 -15.18
CA PRO A 278 -3.32 16.18 -15.58
C PRO A 278 -3.13 16.24 -17.10
N ASN A 279 -3.17 17.45 -17.63
CA ASN A 279 -2.80 17.79 -19.00
C ASN A 279 -1.96 19.07 -18.95
N ILE A 280 -0.75 19.04 -19.51
CA ILE A 280 0.20 20.15 -19.50
C ILE A 280 0.54 20.50 -20.95
N ASN A 281 0.23 21.73 -21.37
CA ASN A 281 0.55 22.20 -22.71
C ASN A 281 2.03 22.61 -22.81
N LEU A 282 2.90 21.63 -23.07
CA LEU A 282 4.33 21.84 -23.37
C LEU A 282 4.56 22.36 -24.80
N VAL A 283 3.60 22.13 -25.72
CA VAL A 283 3.75 22.44 -27.15
C VAL A 283 3.81 23.95 -27.37
N SER A 284 2.93 24.73 -26.75
CA SER A 284 2.87 26.18 -26.95
C SER A 284 4.15 26.93 -26.54
N PRO A 285 4.70 26.79 -25.31
CA PRO A 285 5.93 27.48 -24.93
C PRO A 285 7.15 26.98 -25.72
N MET A 286 7.24 25.68 -26.04
CA MET A 286 8.32 25.18 -26.90
C MET A 286 8.21 25.69 -28.34
N LEU A 287 7.01 25.89 -28.88
CA LEU A 287 6.83 26.45 -30.21
C LEU A 287 7.26 27.92 -30.27
N GLN A 288 7.03 28.69 -29.21
CA GLN A 288 7.54 30.06 -29.06
C GLN A 288 9.08 30.07 -29.02
N LEU A 289 9.70 29.16 -28.26
CA LEU A 289 11.16 29.04 -28.13
C LEU A 289 11.87 28.62 -29.43
N PHE A 290 11.32 27.65 -30.16
CA PHE A 290 11.96 27.12 -31.38
C PHE A 290 11.52 27.81 -32.67
N GLY A 291 10.33 28.41 -32.70
CA GLY A 291 9.70 28.98 -33.89
C GLY A 291 9.27 27.96 -34.96
N ARG A 292 9.45 26.65 -34.72
CA ARG A 292 9.22 25.58 -35.70
C ARG A 292 8.63 24.33 -35.05
N LEU A 293 7.48 23.88 -35.55
CA LEU A 293 6.79 22.70 -35.03
C LEU A 293 7.61 21.40 -35.19
N VAL A 294 8.46 21.32 -36.22
CA VAL A 294 9.37 20.17 -36.44
C VAL A 294 10.36 20.01 -35.27
N ASP A 295 10.90 21.11 -34.75
CA ASP A 295 11.83 21.07 -33.61
C ASP A 295 11.09 20.63 -32.33
N VAL A 296 9.88 21.15 -32.09
CA VAL A 296 9.02 20.74 -30.98
C VAL A 296 8.71 19.24 -31.04
N SER A 297 8.40 18.72 -32.24
CA SER A 297 8.16 17.29 -32.47
C SER A 297 9.41 16.44 -32.18
N VAL A 298 10.61 16.90 -32.53
CA VAL A 298 11.88 16.22 -32.19
C VAL A 298 12.16 16.24 -30.69
N VAL A 299 11.83 17.33 -29.98
CA VAL A 299 12.01 17.42 -28.53
C VAL A 299 11.03 16.52 -27.79
N LEU A 300 9.73 16.62 -28.07
CA LEU A 300 8.70 15.89 -27.33
C LEU A 300 8.55 14.42 -27.78
N GLY A 301 8.79 14.09 -29.05
CA GLY A 301 8.49 12.77 -29.62
C GLY A 301 9.34 11.59 -29.10
N GLN A 302 10.40 11.86 -28.34
CA GLN A 302 11.18 10.84 -27.62
C GLN A 302 11.46 11.27 -26.16
N ALA A 303 10.70 12.22 -25.63
CA ALA A 303 10.81 12.64 -24.24
C ALA A 303 10.35 11.52 -23.30
N LEU A 304 10.97 11.41 -22.12
CA LEU A 304 10.57 10.47 -21.06
C LEU A 304 9.44 11.06 -20.19
N LEU A 305 8.40 11.54 -20.87
CA LEU A 305 7.13 12.02 -20.30
C LEU A 305 5.98 11.23 -20.90
N THR A 306 5.08 10.71 -20.05
CA THR A 306 3.85 10.05 -20.53
C THR A 306 2.79 11.06 -20.93
N SER A 307 1.75 10.60 -21.64
CA SER A 307 0.55 11.38 -21.98
C SER A 307 -0.17 11.97 -20.75
N GLU A 308 -0.03 11.31 -19.59
CA GLU A 308 -0.60 11.70 -18.30
C GLU A 308 0.42 12.50 -17.46
N CYS A 309 1.41 13.09 -18.12
CA CYS A 309 2.42 13.94 -17.53
C CYS A 309 3.24 13.27 -16.41
N ALA A 310 3.38 11.93 -16.42
CA ALA A 310 4.33 11.26 -15.54
C ALA A 310 5.75 11.33 -16.14
N ALA A 311 6.75 11.56 -15.31
CA ALA A 311 8.16 11.61 -15.70
C ALA A 311 8.81 10.27 -15.34
N GLY A 312 9.54 9.69 -16.30
CA GLY A 312 10.21 8.40 -16.11
C GLY A 312 11.12 8.36 -14.88
N ASP A 313 11.37 7.17 -14.36
CA ASP A 313 12.37 6.97 -13.31
C ASP A 313 13.75 7.45 -13.79
N LEU A 314 14.59 7.91 -12.85
CA LEU A 314 16.01 8.03 -13.16
C LEU A 314 16.50 6.66 -13.65
N PRO A 315 17.28 6.58 -14.76
CA PRO A 315 17.91 5.34 -15.17
C PRO A 315 19.00 4.96 -14.15
N GLY A 316 18.56 4.38 -13.03
CA GLY A 316 19.39 3.73 -12.04
C GLY A 316 20.09 2.55 -12.69
N ARG A 317 21.35 2.34 -12.30
CA ARG A 317 22.21 1.23 -12.76
C ARG A 317 21.41 -0.08 -12.80
N PRO A 318 21.65 -0.96 -13.79
CA PRO A 318 20.92 -2.22 -13.91
C PRO A 318 20.88 -2.92 -12.56
N ARG A 319 19.66 -3.30 -12.13
CA ARG A 319 19.50 -4.21 -11.01
C ARG A 319 20.36 -5.42 -11.33
N ARG A 320 21.40 -5.67 -10.52
CA ARG A 320 22.05 -6.97 -10.54
C ARG A 320 20.97 -7.98 -10.18
N GLU A 321 20.56 -8.76 -11.17
CA GLU A 321 19.86 -10.00 -10.93
C GLU A 321 20.70 -10.78 -9.93
N ARG A 322 20.04 -11.24 -8.85
CA ARG A 322 20.65 -12.18 -7.92
C ARG A 322 20.17 -13.55 -8.36
N ASP A 323 21.12 -14.32 -8.87
CA ASP A 323 21.09 -15.78 -8.85
C ASP A 323 20.84 -16.30 -7.41
#